data_AF-A0A931NCR5-F1
#
_entry.id   AF-A0A931NCR5-F1
#
_cell.length_a   1.000
_cell.length_b   1.000
_cell.length_c   1.000
_cell.angle_alpha   90.00
_cell.angle_beta   90.00
_cell.angle_gamma   90.00
#
_symmetry.space_group_name_H-M   'P 1'
#
loop_
_entity.id
_entity.type
_entity.pdbx_description
1 polymer ?
#
loop_
_entity_poly.entity_id
_entity_poly.type
_entity_poly.pdbx_seq_one_letter_code
_entity_poly.pdbx_strand_id
1 'polypeptide(L)'
;MQKTVLTLGLCVLALAACGKKEVPPAALPTPGAATPSAEPAAAGAQNDLGKGVYAKTCAMCHSAGVAGAPKPGDKADWGPRIAQGMDVVYKHAIEGFTGGKGMMPPRGGGTALTDEQVKAAVDFMVNQSK
;
A
#
# COMPACT_ATOMS: atom_id res chain seq x y z
N MET A 1 -27.28 40.00 -27.10
CA MET A 1 -25.87 40.01 -27.55
C MET A 1 -25.36 38.57 -27.38
N GLN A 2 -25.71 37.64 -28.28
CA GLN A 2 -25.05 37.37 -29.57
C GLN A 2 -23.52 37.30 -29.44
N LYS A 3 -22.97 36.08 -29.44
CA LYS A 3 -21.98 35.57 -30.42
C LYS A 3 -21.29 34.30 -29.85
N THR A 4 -21.66 33.10 -30.33
CA THR A 4 -21.00 32.35 -31.43
C THR A 4 -20.05 31.29 -30.82
N VAL A 5 -20.47 30.04 -30.62
CA VAL A 5 -20.46 28.93 -31.61
C VAL A 5 -19.09 28.70 -32.23
N LEU A 6 -18.42 27.60 -31.85
CA LEU A 6 -17.73 26.76 -32.84
C LEU A 6 -17.63 25.32 -32.34
N THR A 7 -18.56 24.52 -32.84
CA THR A 7 -18.58 23.06 -32.82
C THR A 7 -17.73 22.56 -33.99
N LEU A 8 -16.77 21.66 -33.74
CA LEU A 8 -16.18 20.77 -34.74
C LEU A 8 -15.58 19.60 -33.92
N GLY A 9 -16.15 18.40 -33.89
CA GLY A 9 -16.27 17.44 -34.99
C GLY A 9 -15.62 16.15 -34.47
N LEU A 10 -16.43 15.22 -33.96
CA LEU A 10 -16.69 13.90 -34.57
C LEU A 10 -15.43 13.08 -34.87
N CYS A 11 -15.17 12.07 -34.03
CA CYS A 11 -14.79 10.72 -34.48
C CYS A 11 -15.07 9.71 -33.38
N VAL A 12 -16.30 9.20 -33.38
CA VAL A 12 -16.65 7.92 -32.77
C VAL A 12 -16.21 6.84 -33.75
N LEU A 13 -15.25 6.00 -33.36
CA LEU A 13 -14.94 4.76 -34.05
C LEU A 13 -15.07 3.61 -33.03
N ALA A 14 -16.29 3.10 -32.96
CA ALA A 14 -16.56 1.77 -32.43
C ALA A 14 -16.26 0.75 -33.54
N LEU A 15 -15.34 -0.18 -33.27
CA LEU A 15 -15.21 -1.42 -34.03
C LEU A 15 -15.37 -2.59 -33.07
N ALA A 16 -16.58 -3.13 -33.03
CA ALA A 16 -16.84 -4.49 -32.61
C ALA A 16 -16.85 -5.37 -33.86
N ALA A 17 -15.96 -6.35 -33.98
CA ALA A 17 -16.13 -7.48 -34.87
C ALA A 17 -15.37 -8.71 -34.36
N CYS A 18 -16.13 -9.81 -34.26
CA CYS A 18 -15.74 -11.13 -33.78
C CYS A 18 -14.68 -11.80 -34.67
N GLY A 19 -13.69 -12.42 -34.03
CA GLY A 19 -12.94 -13.54 -34.59
C GLY A 19 -13.17 -14.78 -33.73
N LYS A 20 -14.25 -15.52 -34.03
CA LYS A 20 -14.55 -16.81 -33.41
C LYS A 20 -13.52 -17.84 -33.87
N LYS A 21 -12.85 -18.52 -32.94
CA LYS A 21 -12.25 -19.83 -33.19
C LYS A 21 -12.52 -20.72 -31.99
N GLU A 22 -13.55 -21.55 -32.12
CA GLU A 22 -13.93 -22.63 -31.21
C GLU A 22 -13.45 -23.96 -31.84
N VAL A 23 -12.41 -24.63 -31.30
CA VAL A 23 -12.35 -25.88 -30.46
C VAL A 23 -12.31 -27.22 -31.25
N PRO A 24 -11.97 -28.45 -30.73
CA PRO A 24 -11.14 -28.99 -29.60
C PRO A 24 -10.31 -30.27 -30.04
N PRO A 25 -9.91 -31.29 -29.20
CA PRO A 25 -9.54 -31.39 -27.77
C PRO A 25 -8.16 -32.08 -27.49
N ALA A 26 -7.83 -32.11 -26.18
CA ALA A 26 -7.10 -33.15 -25.44
C ALA A 26 -5.55 -33.07 -25.34
N ALA A 27 -5.08 -32.60 -24.18
CA ALA A 27 -4.28 -33.41 -23.24
C ALA A 27 -4.03 -32.63 -21.92
N LEU A 28 -4.56 -33.14 -20.80
CA LEU A 28 -4.08 -32.85 -19.43
C LEU A 28 -3.03 -33.92 -19.08
N PRO A 29 -2.00 -33.65 -18.24
CA PRO A 29 -2.18 -33.54 -16.77
C PRO A 29 -1.30 -32.44 -16.10
N THR A 30 -1.85 -31.61 -15.20
CA THR A 30 -1.76 -31.63 -13.71
C THR A 30 -1.01 -30.42 -13.14
N PRO A 31 -1.34 -29.97 -11.90
CA PRO A 31 -1.14 -28.60 -11.43
C PRO A 31 0.22 -28.39 -10.77
N GLY A 32 1.03 -27.48 -11.31
CA GLY A 32 2.16 -26.87 -10.62
C GLY A 32 1.73 -25.52 -10.05
N ALA A 33 1.76 -25.39 -8.73
CA ALA A 33 1.42 -24.17 -8.01
C ALA A 33 2.27 -22.98 -8.49
N ALA A 34 1.68 -22.14 -9.34
CA ALA A 34 2.13 -20.77 -9.50
C ALA A 34 1.65 -20.01 -8.26
N THR A 35 2.58 -19.78 -7.34
CA THR A 35 2.41 -18.75 -6.31
C THR A 35 1.98 -17.46 -7.01
N PRO A 36 0.92 -16.76 -6.56
CA PRO A 36 0.72 -15.39 -7.00
C PRO A 36 1.94 -14.61 -6.50
N SER A 37 2.87 -14.34 -7.41
CA SER A 37 3.87 -13.31 -7.24
C SER A 37 3.11 -12.06 -6.88
N ALA A 38 3.21 -11.63 -5.62
CA ALA A 38 2.65 -10.37 -5.17
C ALA A 38 3.28 -9.28 -6.05
N GLU A 39 2.48 -8.80 -6.99
CA GLU A 39 2.76 -7.61 -7.76
C GLU A 39 3.10 -6.50 -6.77
N PRO A 40 4.16 -5.69 -6.99
CA PRO A 40 4.48 -4.60 -6.09
C PRO A 40 3.24 -3.71 -6.01
N ALA A 41 2.56 -3.73 -4.86
CA ALA A 41 1.43 -2.85 -4.61
C ALA A 41 1.88 -1.43 -4.93
N ALA A 42 1.22 -0.84 -5.92
CA ALA A 42 1.61 0.38 -6.59
C ALA A 42 2.18 1.41 -5.61
N ALA A 43 3.48 1.70 -5.75
CA ALA A 43 4.03 2.93 -5.23
C ALA A 43 3.28 4.08 -5.92
N GLY A 44 2.36 4.73 -5.22
CA GLY A 44 1.75 5.98 -5.67
C GLY A 44 0.22 6.02 -5.81
N ALA A 45 -0.53 5.01 -5.35
CA ALA A 45 -1.93 5.29 -4.99
C ALA A 45 -1.93 6.12 -3.70
N GLN A 46 -2.61 7.27 -3.71
CA GLN A 46 -2.65 8.20 -2.57
C GLN A 46 -3.20 7.45 -1.34
N ASN A 47 -2.31 7.03 -0.43
CA ASN A 47 -2.68 6.29 0.78
C ASN A 47 -3.20 7.30 1.84
N ASP A 48 -4.35 7.89 1.55
CA ASP A 48 -4.97 8.92 2.40
C ASP A 48 -5.42 8.36 3.75
N LEU A 49 -5.86 7.10 3.78
CA LEU A 49 -6.19 6.39 5.02
C LEU A 49 -4.98 6.33 5.95
N GLY A 50 -3.86 5.82 5.44
CA GLY A 50 -2.61 5.68 6.18
C GLY A 50 -2.04 7.02 6.59
N LYS A 51 -2.06 8.02 5.71
CA LYS A 51 -1.67 9.39 6.04
C LYS A 51 -2.53 9.96 7.16
N GLY A 52 -3.84 9.74 7.12
CA GLY A 52 -4.78 10.20 8.14
C GLY A 52 -4.55 9.55 9.51
N VAL A 53 -4.34 8.24 9.54
CA VAL A 53 -4.03 7.50 10.79
C VAL A 53 -2.65 7.91 11.31
N TYR A 54 -1.65 8.02 10.45
CA TYR A 54 -0.32 8.50 10.82
C TYR A 54 -0.41 9.86 11.50
N ALA A 55 -1.09 10.83 10.88
CA ALA A 55 -1.20 12.18 11.41
C ALA A 55 -1.90 12.24 12.78
N LYS A 56 -2.94 11.43 12.98
CA LYS A 56 -3.75 11.43 14.21
C LYS A 56 -3.13 10.66 15.37
N THR A 57 -2.37 9.60 15.09
CA THR A 57 -1.93 8.65 16.12
C THR A 57 -0.42 8.44 16.10
N CYS A 58 0.13 8.07 14.95
CA CYS A 58 1.52 7.59 14.86
C CYS A 58 2.55 8.73 14.93
N ALA A 59 2.19 9.92 14.43
CA ALA A 59 3.09 11.06 14.29
C ALA A 59 3.63 11.57 15.63
N MET A 60 2.91 11.36 16.73
CA MET A 60 3.35 11.79 18.07
C MET A 60 4.72 11.22 18.43
N CYS A 61 5.02 9.99 18.00
CA CYS A 61 6.33 9.39 18.23
C CYS A 61 7.19 9.42 16.96
N HIS A 62 6.61 9.10 15.81
CA HIS A 62 7.39 8.84 14.61
C HIS A 62 7.81 10.09 13.83
N SER A 63 7.17 11.25 14.03
CA SER A 63 7.56 12.47 13.28
C SER A 63 8.97 12.95 13.64
N ALA A 64 9.28 12.99 14.93
CA ALA A 64 10.58 13.41 15.45
C ALA A 64 11.47 12.24 15.91
N GLY A 65 10.95 11.00 15.90
CA GLY A 65 11.66 9.82 16.38
C GLY A 65 11.77 9.75 17.91
N VAL A 66 10.71 10.18 18.60
CA VAL A 66 10.63 10.18 20.07
C VAL A 66 10.85 8.77 20.59
N ALA A 67 11.65 8.65 21.66
CA ALA A 67 11.99 7.38 22.29
C ALA A 67 12.52 6.31 21.31
N GLY A 68 13.25 6.74 20.28
CA GLY A 68 13.86 5.83 19.29
C GLY A 68 12.89 5.30 18.22
N ALA A 69 11.71 5.93 18.07
CA ALA A 69 10.76 5.58 17.03
C ALA A 69 11.36 5.84 15.62
N PRO A 70 11.16 4.93 14.65
CA PRO A 70 11.67 5.13 13.29
C PRO A 70 10.93 6.26 12.58
N LYS A 71 11.69 7.24 12.08
CA LYS A 71 11.13 8.39 11.36
C LYS A 71 10.82 8.02 9.91
N PRO A 72 9.64 8.34 9.36
CA PRO A 72 9.42 8.23 7.92
C PRO A 72 10.48 9.03 7.14
N GLY A 73 11.03 8.46 6.08
CA GLY A 73 12.13 9.04 5.31
C GLY A 73 13.52 8.64 5.79
N ASP A 74 13.67 8.09 7.00
CA ASP A 74 14.96 7.60 7.49
C ASP A 74 15.26 6.21 6.92
N LYS A 75 15.84 6.18 5.72
CA LYS A 75 16.18 4.94 5.03
C LYS A 75 17.11 4.03 5.82
N ALA A 76 18.00 4.60 6.63
CA ALA A 76 18.95 3.83 7.43
C ALA A 76 18.27 3.07 8.56
N ASP A 77 17.25 3.67 9.19
CA ASP A 77 16.46 2.98 10.23
C ASP A 77 15.39 2.05 9.64
N TRP A 78 14.79 2.41 8.51
CA TRP A 78 13.74 1.61 7.87
C TRP A 78 14.26 0.41 7.08
N GLY A 79 15.45 0.50 6.46
CA GLY A 79 16.02 -0.58 5.65
C GLY A 79 16.06 -1.93 6.38
N PRO A 80 16.67 -2.03 7.58
CA PRO A 80 16.71 -3.27 8.35
C PRO A 80 15.33 -3.78 8.76
N ARG A 81 14.35 -2.89 8.98
CA ARG A 81 12.97 -3.26 9.38
C ARG A 81 12.21 -3.84 8.21
N ILE A 82 12.28 -3.19 7.04
CA ILE A 82 11.66 -3.67 5.80
C ILE A 82 12.28 -5.02 5.39
N ALA A 83 13.58 -5.21 5.61
CA ALA A 83 14.28 -6.47 5.34
C ALA A 83 13.81 -7.65 6.22
N GLN A 84 13.12 -7.41 7.35
CA GLN A 84 12.47 -8.47 8.14
C GLN A 84 11.21 -9.03 7.45
N GLY A 85 10.72 -8.36 6.41
CA GLY A 85 9.47 -8.66 5.73
C GLY A 85 8.30 -7.84 6.28
N MET A 86 7.40 -7.43 5.38
CA MET A 86 6.29 -6.53 5.73
C MET A 86 5.32 -7.14 6.74
N ASP A 87 5.10 -8.45 6.72
CA ASP A 87 4.24 -9.13 7.71
C ASP A 87 4.75 -8.96 9.14
N VAL A 88 6.07 -8.99 9.33
CA VAL A 88 6.71 -8.75 10.63
C VAL A 88 6.53 -7.29 11.05
N VAL A 89 6.72 -6.35 10.13
CA VAL A 89 6.52 -4.92 10.40
C VAL A 89 5.07 -4.63 10.80
N TYR A 90 4.09 -5.19 10.09
CA TYR A 90 2.69 -5.05 10.44
C TYR A 90 2.36 -5.69 11.79
N LYS A 91 2.87 -6.90 12.05
CA LYS A 91 2.66 -7.59 13.33
C LYS A 91 3.14 -6.74 14.50
N HIS A 92 4.36 -6.21 14.44
CA HIS A 92 4.91 -5.31 15.45
C HIS A 92 4.06 -4.05 15.65
N ALA A 93 3.48 -3.49 14.58
CA ALA A 93 2.62 -2.32 14.69
C ALA A 93 1.25 -2.64 15.31
N ILE A 94 0.67 -3.81 14.99
CA ILE A 94 -0.65 -4.23 15.47
C ILE A 94 -0.59 -4.74 16.91
N GLU A 95 0.35 -5.64 17.19
CA GLU A 95 0.48 -6.32 18.49
C GLU A 95 1.36 -5.53 19.48
N GLY A 96 2.11 -4.55 18.98
CA GLY A 96 3.14 -3.86 19.75
C GLY A 96 4.49 -4.57 19.65
N PHE A 97 5.54 -3.85 20.01
CA PHE A 97 6.91 -4.35 19.94
C PHE A 97 7.81 -3.65 20.94
N THR A 98 8.59 -4.42 21.68
CA THR A 98 9.68 -3.90 22.51
C THR A 98 11.00 -4.38 21.92
N GLY A 99 11.88 -3.44 21.59
CA GLY A 99 13.20 -3.73 21.04
C GLY A 99 14.27 -2.82 21.63
N GLY A 100 15.51 -2.98 21.13
CA GLY A 100 16.66 -2.27 21.69
C GLY A 100 16.61 -0.75 21.59
N LYS A 101 15.77 -0.18 20.71
CA LYS A 101 15.60 1.28 20.56
C LYS A 101 14.45 1.87 21.36
N GLY A 102 13.55 1.04 21.88
CA GLY A 102 12.35 1.51 22.58
C GLY A 102 11.16 0.55 22.46
N MET A 103 10.00 1.05 22.86
CA MET A 103 8.74 0.31 22.86
C MET A 103 7.72 1.01 21.97
N MET A 104 7.09 0.24 21.08
CA MET A 104 5.92 0.62 20.30
C MET A 104 4.69 -0.04 20.92
N PRO A 105 3.71 0.72 21.43
CA PRO A 105 2.49 0.14 21.98
C PRO A 105 1.64 -0.54 20.89
N PRO A 106 0.79 -1.53 21.26
CA PRO A 106 -0.15 -2.14 20.32
C PRO A 106 -0.98 -1.10 19.59
N ARG A 107 -1.10 -1.23 18.26
CA ARG A 107 -1.79 -0.29 17.36
C ARG A 107 -1.34 1.16 17.53
N GLY A 108 -0.08 1.39 17.91
CA GLY A 108 0.44 2.73 18.19
C GLY A 108 -0.29 3.45 19.34
N GLY A 109 -0.95 2.72 20.23
CA GLY A 109 -1.78 3.26 21.32
C GLY A 109 -3.22 3.55 20.93
N GLY A 110 -3.59 3.39 19.65
CA GLY A 110 -4.95 3.58 19.16
C GLY A 110 -5.82 2.33 19.36
N THR A 111 -6.50 2.22 20.49
CA THR A 111 -7.34 1.05 20.83
C THR A 111 -8.53 0.84 19.90
N ALA A 112 -8.97 1.89 19.20
CA ALA A 112 -10.08 1.85 18.24
C ALA A 112 -9.63 1.61 16.79
N LEU A 113 -8.32 1.53 16.52
CA LEU A 113 -7.82 1.33 15.16
C LEU A 113 -8.04 -0.12 14.72
N THR A 114 -8.51 -0.29 13.48
CA THR A 114 -8.55 -1.60 12.84
C THR A 114 -7.15 -1.98 12.34
N ASP A 115 -6.91 -3.28 12.12
CA ASP A 115 -5.63 -3.75 11.58
C ASP A 115 -5.36 -3.16 10.19
N GLU A 116 -6.40 -2.96 9.39
CA GLU A 116 -6.31 -2.31 8.08
C GLU A 116 -5.82 -0.86 8.21
N GLN A 117 -6.37 -0.10 9.16
CA GLN A 117 -5.93 1.27 9.44
C GLN A 117 -4.47 1.33 9.89
N VAL A 118 -4.05 0.38 10.74
CA VAL A 118 -2.66 0.29 11.19
C VAL A 118 -1.74 -0.07 10.02
N LYS A 119 -2.09 -1.07 9.21
CA LYS A 119 -1.31 -1.46 8.01
C LYS A 119 -1.18 -0.31 7.03
N ALA A 120 -2.28 0.40 6.74
CA ALA A 120 -2.25 1.58 5.88
C ALA A 120 -1.28 2.65 6.40
N ALA A 121 -1.26 2.90 7.71
CA ALA A 121 -0.31 3.84 8.33
C ALA A 121 1.14 3.37 8.21
N VAL A 122 1.40 2.07 8.44
CA VAL A 122 2.73 1.48 8.22
C VAL A 122 3.16 1.66 6.77
N ASP A 123 2.29 1.39 5.80
CA ASP A 123 2.57 1.55 4.38
C ASP A 123 2.90 2.99 4.01
N PHE A 124 2.16 3.95 4.56
CA PHE A 124 2.45 5.37 4.39
C PHE A 124 3.88 5.72 4.85
N MET A 125 4.30 5.21 6.01
CA MET A 125 5.63 5.48 6.57
C MET A 125 6.74 4.75 5.79
N VAL A 126 6.50 3.50 5.42
CA VAL A 126 7.42 2.66 4.66
C VAL A 126 7.63 3.23 3.24
N ASN A 127 6.56 3.66 2.56
CA ASN A 127 6.67 4.24 1.22
C ASN A 127 7.47 5.55 1.17
N GLN A 128 7.56 6.28 2.27
CA GLN A 128 8.46 7.45 2.38
C GLN A 128 9.92 7.05 2.61
N SER A 129 10.18 5.79 2.94
CA SER A 129 11.45 5.30 3.46
C SER A 129 12.12 4.23 2.60
N LYS A 130 11.53 3.92 1.44
CA LYS A 130 12.15 3.11 0.37
C LYS A 130 13.14 3.97 -0.42
#